data_AF-A0A0M1JNN3-F1
#
_entry.id   AF-A0A0M1JNN3-F1
#
_cell.length_a   1.000
_cell.length_b   1.000
_cell.length_c   1.000
_cell.angle_alpha   90.00
_cell.angle_beta   90.00
_cell.angle_gamma   90.00
#
_symmetry.space_group_name_H-M   'P 1'
#
loop_
_entity.id
_entity.type
_entity.pdbx_description
1 polymer ?
#
loop_
_entity_poly.entity_id
_entity_poly.type
_entity_poly.pdbx_seq_one_letter_code
_entity_poly.pdbx_strand_id
1 'polypeptide(L)' 'MTEITTHELPQILQNLFIEVERTKTPITVIHEGKPLVIIYPATTPDPRPAFGAMKGSGEILGDIITPEPQPWKVLE' A
#
# COMPACT_ATOMS: atom_id res chain seq x y z
N MET A 1 -8.69 -17.07 8.62
CA MET A 1 -8.48 -16.66 7.22
C MET A 1 -8.60 -17.92 6.39
N THR A 2 -9.49 -17.95 5.40
CA THR A 2 -9.68 -19.16 4.57
C THR A 2 -8.70 -19.08 3.40
N GLU A 3 -7.80 -20.05 3.31
CA GLU A 3 -6.91 -20.20 2.16
C GLU A 3 -7.59 -21.11 1.14
N ILE A 4 -7.65 -20.67 -0.12
CA ILE A 4 -8.23 -21.43 -1.24
C ILE A 4 -7.10 -21.65 -2.23
N THR A 5 -6.95 -22.89 -2.70
CA THR A 5 -5.88 -23.22 -3.66
C THR A 5 -6.35 -22.90 -5.08
N THR A 6 -5.46 -22.41 -5.94
CA THR A 6 -5.78 -22.08 -7.34
C THR A 6 -6.38 -23.25 -8.12
N HIS A 7 -6.04 -24.49 -7.79
CA HIS A 7 -6.58 -25.69 -8.42
C HIS A 7 -8.09 -25.91 -8.20
N GLU A 8 -8.67 -25.30 -7.18
CA GLU A 8 -10.10 -25.38 -6.88
C GLU A 8 -10.92 -24.35 -7.68
N LEU A 9 -10.25 -23.46 -8.41
CA LEU A 9 -10.86 -22.37 -9.15
C LEU A 9 -10.98 -22.70 -10.64
N PRO A 10 -12.03 -22.21 -11.32
CA PRO A 10 -12.11 -22.22 -12.78
C PRO A 10 -10.87 -21.62 -13.45
N GLN A 11 -10.46 -22.17 -14.60
CA GLN A 11 -9.25 -21.76 -15.32
C GLN A 11 -9.20 -20.26 -15.61
N ILE A 12 -10.35 -19.64 -15.88
CA ILE A 12 -10.45 -18.21 -16.15
C ILE A 12 -9.99 -17.38 -14.94
N LEU A 13 -10.38 -17.77 -13.72
CA LEU A 13 -9.95 -17.09 -12.51
C LEU A 13 -8.47 -17.33 -12.20
N GLN A 14 -7.97 -18.53 -12.47
CA GLN A 14 -6.53 -18.80 -12.34
C GLN A 14 -5.71 -17.88 -13.23
N ASN A 15 -6.09 -17.76 -14.51
CA ASN A 15 -5.40 -16.90 -15.46
C ASN A 15 -5.48 -15.42 -15.04
N LEU A 16 -6.65 -14.97 -14.56
CA LEU A 16 -6.83 -13.61 -14.04
C LEU A 16 -5.89 -13.33 -12.87
N PHE A 17 -5.77 -14.24 -11.91
CA PHE A 17 -4.92 -14.04 -10.74
C PHE A 17 -3.43 -14.06 -11.10
N ILE A 18 -3.02 -14.95 -12.01
CA ILE A 18 -1.65 -14.98 -12.54
C ILE A 18 -1.33 -13.67 -13.27
N GLU A 19 -2.26 -13.11 -14.02
CA GLU A 19 -2.06 -11.83 -14.71
C GLU A 19 -1.94 -10.64 -13.76
N VAL A 20 -2.79 -10.57 -12.72
CA VAL A 20 -2.69 -9.53 -11.67
C VAL A 20 -1.35 -9.64 -10.94
N GLU A 21 -0.92 -10.86 -10.60
CA GLU A 21 0.38 -11.11 -9.97
C GLU A 21 1.52 -10.65 -10.87
N ARG A 22 1.50 -11.03 -12.16
CA ARG A 22 2.55 -10.71 -13.14
C ARG A 22 2.67 -9.22 -13.42
N THR A 23 1.54 -8.53 -13.57
CA THR A 23 1.49 -7.10 -13.94
C THR A 23 1.62 -6.18 -12.75
N LYS A 24 1.43 -6.70 -11.53
CA LYS A 24 1.33 -5.93 -10.28
C LYS A 24 0.29 -4.80 -10.34
N THR A 25 -0.64 -4.88 -11.28
CA THR A 25 -1.68 -3.88 -11.49
C THR A 25 -3.00 -4.41 -10.95
N PRO A 26 -3.67 -3.67 -10.04
CA PRO A 26 -4.97 -4.08 -9.53
C PRO A 26 -6.03 -4.10 -10.61
N ILE A 27 -6.97 -5.05 -10.54
CA ILE A 27 -8.10 -5.14 -11.46
C ILE A 27 -9.41 -5.01 -10.67
N THR A 28 -10.33 -4.20 -11.19
CA THR A 28 -11.69 -4.07 -10.66
C THR A 28 -12.65 -4.91 -11.49
N VAL A 29 -13.32 -5.87 -10.86
CA VAL A 29 -14.37 -6.68 -11.49
C VAL A 29 -15.71 -5.99 -11.28
N ILE A 30 -16.40 -5.72 -12.37
CA ILE A 30 -17.69 -5.03 -12.38
C ILE A 30 -18.79 -6.04 -12.76
N HIS A 31 -19.90 -6.02 -12.03
CA HIS A 31 -21.11 -6.77 -12.35
C HIS A 31 -22.30 -5.81 -12.39
N GLU A 32 -23.06 -5.83 -13.49
CA GLU A 32 -24.22 -4.94 -13.70
C GLU A 32 -23.90 -3.45 -13.50
N GLY A 33 -22.72 -3.02 -13.98
CA GLY A 33 -22.26 -1.62 -13.87
C GLY A 33 -21.79 -1.21 -12.47
N LYS A 34 -21.80 -2.13 -11.48
CA LYS A 34 -21.32 -1.87 -10.12
C LYS A 34 -20.03 -2.65 -9.84
N PRO A 35 -19.04 -2.04 -9.17
CA PRO A 35 -17.86 -2.77 -8.70
C PRO A 35 -18.28 -3.89 -7.74
N LEU A 36 -17.89 -5.12 -8.05
CA LEU A 36 -18.17 -6.30 -7.23
C LEU A 36 -16.99 -6.64 -6.32
N VAL A 37 -15.78 -6.63 -6.87
CA VAL A 37 -14.54 -6.93 -6.14
C VAL A 37 -13.36 -6.25 -6.81
N ILE A 38 -12.34 -5.92 -6.01
CA ILE A 38 -11.04 -5.46 -6.49
C ILE A 38 -9.99 -6.49 -6.11
N ILE A 39 -9.23 -6.96 -7.08
CA ILE A 39 -8.18 -7.96 -6.89
C ILE A 39 -6.85 -7.23 -6.91
N TYR A 40 -6.15 -7.27 -5.80
CA TYR A 40 -4.80 -6.72 -5.66
C TYR A 40 -3.78 -7.86 -5.71
N PRO A 41 -2.60 -7.64 -6.32
CA PRO A 41 -1.51 -8.59 -6.21
C PRO A 41 -1.11 -8.72 -4.73
N ALA A 42 -0.81 -9.94 -4.30
CA ALA A 42 -0.18 -10.14 -3.01
C ALA A 42 1.15 -9.39 -3.02
N THR A 43 1.28 -8.44 -2.10
CA THR A 43 2.56 -7.81 -1.78
C THR A 43 3.10 -8.54 -0.56
N THR A 44 4.30 -9.10 -0.67
CA THR A 44 5.08 -9.40 0.52
C THR A 44 5.41 -8.04 1.13
N PRO A 45 4.89 -7.69 2.33
CA PRO A 45 5.31 -6.46 2.96
C PRO A 45 6.80 -6.59 3.18
N ASP A 46 7.59 -5.77 2.48
CA ASP A 46 8.99 -5.64 2.85
C ASP A 46 9.00 -5.22 4.32
N PRO A 47 9.71 -5.96 5.19
CA PRO A 47 9.75 -5.62 6.60
C PRO A 47 10.32 -4.21 6.69
N ARG A 48 9.46 -3.24 7.01
CA ARG A 48 9.90 -1.88 7.24
C ARG A 48 10.89 -1.95 8.40
N PRO A 49 12.10 -1.40 8.26
CA PRO A 49 13.02 -1.37 9.38
C PRO A 49 12.35 -0.63 10.54
N ALA A 50 12.46 -1.19 11.75
CA ALA A 50 11.82 -0.63 12.94
C ALA A 50 12.21 0.84 13.20
N PHE A 51 13.39 1.25 12.69
CA PHE A 51 13.88 2.62 12.71
C PHE A 51 14.50 2.98 11.37
N GLY A 52 14.50 4.28 11.05
CA GLY A 52 15.20 4.78 9.87
C GLY A 52 14.47 4.52 8.54
N ALA A 53 13.14 4.36 8.55
CA ALA A 53 12.34 4.30 7.32
C ALA A 53 12.50 5.54 6.42
N MET A 54 12.94 6.66 7.00
CA MET A 54 13.26 7.92 6.32
C MET A 54 14.77 8.20 6.27
N LYS A 55 15.62 7.21 6.54
CA LYS A 55 17.08 7.40 6.52
C LYS A 55 17.52 7.79 5.12
N GLY A 56 18.09 8.98 4.99
CA GLY A 56 18.55 9.53 3.70
C GLY A 56 17.46 10.19 2.86
N SER A 57 16.21 10.30 3.34
CA SER A 57 15.15 11.05 2.65
C SER A 57 15.01 12.50 3.10
N GLY A 58 15.75 12.91 4.14
CA GLY A 58 15.72 14.27 4.68
C GLY A 58 16.80 15.15 4.06
N GLU A 59 16.50 16.42 3.88
CA GLU A 59 17.45 17.47 3.49
C GLU A 59 17.79 18.32 4.72
N ILE A 60 19.07 18.68 4.88
CA ILE A 60 19.52 19.61 5.92
C ILE A 60 19.36 21.03 5.37
N LEU A 61 18.35 21.76 5.86
CA LEU A 61 18.05 23.13 5.40
C LEU A 61 18.86 24.22 6.12
N GLY A 62 19.61 23.87 7.17
CA GLY A 62 20.43 24.80 7.95
C GLY A 62 20.12 24.75 9.45
N ASP A 63 20.77 25.65 10.20
CA ASP A 63 20.66 25.71 11.66
C ASP A 63 19.47 26.57 12.10
N ILE A 64 18.81 26.14 13.19
CA ILE A 64 17.80 26.95 13.87
C ILE A 64 18.52 27.99 14.73
N ILE A 65 18.74 29.17 14.17
CA ILE A 65 19.50 30.26 14.81
C ILE A 65 18.64 31.20 15.67
N THR A 66 17.32 31.04 15.67
CA THR A 66 16.41 31.91 16.43
C THR A 66 15.16 31.15 16.89
N PRO A 67 14.74 31.30 18.15
CA PRO A 67 13.46 30.78 18.60
C PRO A 67 12.33 31.51 17.88
N GLU A 68 11.34 30.76 17.43
CA GLU A 68 10.16 31.33 16.81
C GLU A 68 9.28 31.98 17.90
N PRO A 69 8.97 33.29 17.83
CA PRO A 69 8.35 34.03 18.92
C PRO A 69 6.85 33.73 19.11
N GLN A 70 6.31 32.74 18.41
CA GLN A 70 4.88 32.50 18.40
C GLN A 70 4.44 31.82 19.72
N PRO A 71 3.41 32.36 20.41
CA PRO A 71 2.89 31.75 21.62
C PRO A 71 2.26 30.39 21.28
N TRP A 72 2.64 29.37 22.04
CA TRP A 72 2.15 28.01 21.84
C TRP A 72 0.66 27.98 22.23
N LYS A 73 -0.20 27.56 21.29
CA LYS A 73 -1.62 27.35 21.57
C LYS A 73 -1.77 25.99 22.25
N VAL A 74 -1.90 25.99 23.58
CA VAL A 74 -2.30 24.79 24.32
C VAL A 74 -3.75 24.49 23.93
N LEU A 75 -4.00 23.26 23.46
CA LEU A 75 -5.37 22.76 23.29
C LEU A 75 -5.89 22.41 24.68
N GLU A 76 -6.89 23.17 25.16
CA GLU A 76 -7.72 22.81 26.33
C GLU A 76 -8.66 21.65 26.02
#